data_AF-A0A933F8Z0-F1
#
_entry.id   AF-A0A933F8Z0-F1
#
_cell.length_a   1.000
_cell.length_b   1.000
_cell.length_c   1.000
_cell.angle_alpha   90.00
_cell.angle_beta   90.00
_cell.angle_gamma   90.00
#
_symmetry.space_group_name_H-M   'P 1'
#
loop_
_entity.id
_entity.type
_entity.pdbx_description
1 polymer ?
#
loop_
_entity_poly.entity_id
_entity_poly.type
_entity_poly.pdbx_seq_one_letter_code
_entity_poly.pdbx_strand_id
1 'polypeptide(L)'
;MRTTRIGKGGTVVIPAALRRRFGLENGSTVIAEETRDGVLIRPAATVPIEVYSPERKAELLLSNAVDKRSYEAAWKEVRKMGLDPDKIPHYKIKS
;
A
#
# COMPACT_ATOMS: atom_id res chain seq x y z
N MET A 1 -10.00 -10.65 -31.21
CA MET A 1 -9.22 -9.40 -31.33
C MET A 1 -10.16 -8.27 -31.70
N ARG A 2 -10.11 -7.11 -31.03
CA ARG A 2 -10.93 -5.93 -31.38
C ARG A 2 -10.01 -4.72 -31.45
N THR A 3 -10.12 -3.94 -32.51
CA THR A 3 -9.38 -2.69 -32.68
C THR A 3 -10.17 -1.53 -32.07
N THR A 4 -9.47 -0.62 -31.39
CA THR A 4 -10.05 0.64 -30.86
C THR A 4 -9.30 1.81 -31.49
N ARG A 5 -10.01 2.89 -31.80
CA ARG A 5 -9.41 4.13 -32.29
C ARG A 5 -8.88 4.97 -31.13
N ILE A 6 -7.74 5.62 -31.33
CA ILE A 6 -7.20 6.63 -30.42
C ILE A 6 -8.00 7.94 -30.60
N GLY A 7 -8.52 8.46 -29.49
CA GLY A 7 -9.21 9.75 -29.45
C GLY A 7 -8.26 10.95 -29.41
N LYS A 8 -8.83 12.15 -29.34
CA LYS A 8 -8.05 13.38 -29.14
C LYS A 8 -7.26 13.28 -27.83
N GLY A 9 -5.96 13.61 -27.88
CA GLY A 9 -5.10 13.59 -26.70
C GLY A 9 -4.61 12.20 -26.25
N GLY A 10 -4.74 11.17 -27.09
CA GLY A 10 -4.20 9.84 -26.79
C GLY A 10 -5.13 8.90 -26.03
N THR A 11 -6.40 9.29 -25.80
CA THR A 11 -7.36 8.45 -25.07
C THR A 11 -7.70 7.17 -25.84
N VAL A 12 -7.57 6.02 -25.17
CA VAL A 12 -8.01 4.71 -25.69
C VAL A 12 -9.17 4.20 -24.86
N VAL A 13 -10.27 3.81 -25.53
CA VAL A 13 -11.42 3.22 -24.85
C VAL A 13 -11.18 1.72 -24.65
N ILE A 14 -11.05 1.29 -23.39
CA ILE A 14 -10.98 -0.13 -23.04
C ILE A 14 -12.39 -0.75 -23.16
N PRO A 15 -12.58 -1.77 -24.03
CA PRO A 15 -13.87 -2.44 -24.18
C PRO A 15 -14.44 -2.97 -22.86
N ALA A 16 -15.76 -2.90 -22.71
CA ALA A 16 -16.46 -3.24 -21.47
C ALA A 16 -16.14 -4.65 -20.94
N ALA A 17 -15.95 -5.64 -21.83
CA ALA A 17 -15.59 -7.01 -21.43
C ALA A 17 -14.21 -7.08 -20.76
N LEU A 18 -13.22 -6.31 -21.24
CA LEU A 18 -11.89 -6.26 -20.64
C LEU A 18 -11.93 -5.50 -19.31
N ARG A 19 -12.66 -4.37 -19.25
CA ARG A 19 -12.83 -3.63 -17.99
C ARG A 19 -13.36 -4.52 -16.87
N ARG A 20 -14.43 -5.27 -17.12
CA ARG A 20 -15.00 -6.21 -16.15
C ARG A 20 -14.01 -7.32 -15.74
N ARG A 21 -13.28 -7.89 -16.71
CA ARG A 21 -12.31 -8.97 -16.43
C ARG A 21 -11.17 -8.50 -15.51
N PHE A 22 -10.76 -7.24 -15.62
CA PHE A 22 -9.65 -6.67 -14.87
C PHE A 22 -10.08 -5.75 -13.72
N GLY A 23 -11.37 -5.71 -13.37
CA GLY A 23 -11.89 -4.86 -12.29
C GLY A 23 -11.65 -3.36 -12.51
N LEU A 24 -11.62 -2.90 -13.77
CA LEU A 24 -11.41 -1.49 -14.10
C LEU A 24 -12.74 -0.75 -14.11
N GLU A 25 -12.89 0.16 -13.17
CA GLU A 25 -14.06 1.01 -12.97
C GLU A 25 -13.73 2.48 -13.32
N ASN A 26 -14.74 3.34 -13.27
CA ASN A 26 -14.51 4.76 -13.43
C ASN A 26 -13.61 5.28 -12.29
N GLY A 27 -12.57 6.04 -12.62
CA GLY A 27 -11.59 6.52 -11.64
C GLY A 27 -10.50 5.52 -11.25
N SER A 28 -10.52 4.27 -11.74
CA SER A 28 -9.42 3.33 -11.52
C SER A 28 -8.10 3.88 -12.07
N THR A 29 -7.03 3.75 -11.29
CA THR A 29 -5.67 4.05 -11.74
C THR A 29 -5.11 2.88 -12.53
N VAL A 30 -4.36 3.18 -13.59
CA VAL A 30 -3.64 2.19 -14.40
C VAL A 30 -2.22 2.66 -14.62
N ILE A 31 -1.30 1.72 -14.81
CA ILE A 31 0.06 1.97 -15.27
C ILE A 31 0.11 1.67 -16.76
N ALA A 32 0.76 2.55 -17.52
CA ALA A 32 1.07 2.37 -18.93
C ALA A 32 2.59 2.29 -19.10
N GLU A 33 3.08 1.15 -19.58
CA GLU A 33 4.51 0.87 -19.74
C GLU A 33 4.83 0.55 -21.21
N GLU A 34 5.96 1.07 -21.70
CA GLU A 34 6.51 0.65 -22.98
C GLU A 34 7.11 -0.75 -22.87
N THR A 35 6.79 -1.60 -23.83
CA THR A 35 7.30 -2.97 -23.95
C THR A 35 7.68 -3.24 -25.40
N ARG A 36 8.39 -4.34 -25.67
CA ARG A 36 8.77 -4.74 -27.04
C ARG A 36 7.56 -4.94 -27.95
N ASP A 37 6.43 -5.32 -27.38
CA ASP A 37 5.19 -5.62 -28.11
C ASP A 37 4.21 -4.42 -28.14
N GLY A 38 4.62 -3.26 -27.60
CA GLY A 38 3.81 -2.04 -27.53
C GLY A 38 3.53 -1.58 -26.10
N VAL A 39 2.38 -0.96 -25.86
CA VAL A 39 2.01 -0.41 -24.55
C VAL A 39 1.28 -1.45 -23.71
N LEU A 40 1.86 -1.82 -22.56
CA LEU A 40 1.21 -2.66 -21.56
C LEU A 40 0.42 -1.77 -20.58
N ILE A 41 -0.89 -2.01 -20.50
CA ILE A 41 -1.77 -1.37 -19.52
C ILE A 41 -2.14 -2.37 -18.43
N ARG A 42 -1.86 -2.04 -17.18
CA ARG A 42 -2.21 -2.89 -16.02
C ARG A 42 -2.89 -2.08 -14.91
N PRO A 43 -3.86 -2.68 -14.17
CA PRO A 43 -4.43 -2.05 -12.99
C PRO A 43 -3.34 -1.61 -12.01
N ALA A 44 -3.55 -0.46 -11.38
CA ALA A 44 -2.66 0.07 -10.37
C ALA A 44 -3.45 0.46 -9.12
N ALA A 45 -2.90 0.14 -7.95
CA ALA A 45 -3.41 0.57 -6.68
C ALA A 45 -2.48 1.65 -6.11
N THR A 46 -3.04 2.79 -5.75
CA THR A 46 -2.30 3.83 -5.03
C THR A 46 -2.44 3.51 -3.54
N VAL A 47 -1.34 3.08 -2.93
CA VAL A 47 -1.28 2.91 -1.47
C VAL A 47 -0.74 4.21 -0.86
N PRO A 48 -1.40 4.77 0.17
CA PRO A 48 -0.81 5.89 0.90
C PRO A 48 0.51 5.43 1.52
N ILE A 49 1.59 6.16 1.23
CA ILE A 49 2.85 5.97 1.95
C ILE A 49 2.69 6.73 3.27
N GLU A 50 2.38 6.02 4.35
CA GLU A 50 2.38 6.61 5.68
C GLU A 50 3.85 6.79 6.14
N VAL A 51 4.38 8.01 5.97
CA VAL A 51 5.69 8.39 6.51
C VAL A 51 5.54 8.56 8.02
N TYR A 52 5.87 7.52 8.78
CA TYR A 52 5.82 7.59 10.23
C TYR A 52 7.06 8.27 10.80
N SER A 53 6.86 9.09 11.83
CA SER A 53 7.95 9.44 12.74
C SER A 53 8.43 8.16 13.46
N PRO A 54 9.70 8.13 13.92
CA PRO A 54 10.19 7.01 14.73
C PRO A 54 9.27 6.67 15.91
N GLU A 55 8.69 7.68 16.55
CA GLU A 55 7.78 7.55 17.70
C GLU A 55 6.47 6.88 17.32
N ARG A 56 5.87 7.28 16.18
CA ARG A 56 4.63 6.65 15.68
C ARG A 56 4.87 5.18 15.29
N LYS A 57 6.02 4.88 14.69
CA LYS A 57 6.40 3.49 14.38
C LYS A 57 6.60 2.67 15.66
N ALA A 58 7.20 3.26 16.70
CA ALA A 58 7.35 2.61 18.00
C ALA A 58 6.00 2.33 18.68
N GLU A 59 5.07 3.29 18.64
CA GLU A 59 3.72 3.12 19.17
C GLU A 59 3.00 1.94 18.51
N LEU A 60 3.08 1.84 17.19
CA LEU A 60 2.46 0.75 16.42
C LEU A 60 3.09 -0.61 16.74
N LEU A 61 4.43 -0.68 16.85
CA LEU A 61 5.12 -1.91 17.23
C LEU A 61 4.65 -2.41 18.59
N LEU A 62 4.52 -1.52 19.58
CA LEU A 62 4.10 -1.87 20.93
C LEU A 62 2.60 -2.20 21.00
N SER A 63 1.75 -1.45 20.29
CA SER A 63 0.29 -1.63 20.33
C SER A 63 -0.20 -2.86 19.56
N ASN A 64 0.54 -3.31 18.54
CA ASN A 64 0.19 -4.49 17.74
C ASN A 64 0.68 -5.81 18.35
N ALA A 65 1.41 -5.77 19.47
CA ALA A 65 1.73 -6.99 20.21
C ALA A 65 0.44 -7.64 20.71
N VAL A 66 0.29 -8.94 20.46
CA VAL A 66 -0.91 -9.71 20.84
C VAL A 66 -0.67 -10.62 22.05
N ASP A 67 0.58 -10.82 22.43
CA ASP A 67 1.00 -11.61 23.58
C ASP A 67 2.26 -11.02 24.24
N LYS A 68 2.65 -11.56 25.40
CA LYS A 68 3.80 -11.07 26.15
C LYS A 68 5.12 -11.22 25.38
N ARG A 69 5.27 -12.31 24.62
CA ARG A 69 6.50 -12.59 23.86
C ARG A 69 6.70 -11.58 22.72
N SER A 70 5.63 -11.30 21.98
CA SER A 70 5.61 -10.29 20.91
C SER A 70 5.79 -8.88 21.48
N TYR A 71 5.25 -8.60 22.67
CA TYR A 71 5.50 -7.33 23.36
C TYR A 71 6.98 -7.16 23.74
N GLU A 72 7.61 -8.17 24.33
CA GLU A 72 9.05 -8.13 24.67
C GLU A 72 9.94 -7.94 23.43
N ALA A 73 9.56 -8.54 22.29
CA ALA A 73 10.25 -8.34 21.04
C ALA A 73 10.08 -6.90 20.52
N ALA A 74 8.84 -6.38 20.49
CA ALA A 74 8.55 -5.02 20.08
C ALA A 74 9.31 -3.99 20.93
N TRP A 75 9.36 -4.21 22.25
CA TRP A 75 10.06 -3.34 23.18
C TRP A 75 11.57 -3.27 22.91
N LYS A 76 12.21 -4.39 22.58
CA LYS A 76 13.63 -4.42 22.17
C LYS A 76 13.87 -3.66 20.86
N GLU A 77 12.96 -3.79 19.90
CA GLU A 77 13.06 -3.07 18.63
C GLU A 77 12.91 -1.55 18.82
N VAL A 78 11.98 -1.10 19.67
CA VAL A 78 11.85 0.33 20.00
C VAL A 78 13.12 0.88 20.64
N ARG A 79 13.78 0.11 21.52
CA ARG A 79 15.09 0.52 22.08
C ARG A 79 16.19 0.61 21.02
N LYS A 80 16.24 -0.31 20.06
CA LYS A 80 17.20 -0.26 18.95
C LYS A 80 17.00 0.96 18.06
N MET A 81 15.76 1.48 17.99
CA MET A 81 15.45 2.73 17.30
C MET A 81 15.91 3.99 18.07
N GLY A 82 16.51 3.84 19.26
CA GLY A 82 16.97 4.95 20.10
C GLY A 82 15.85 5.60 20.92
N LEU A 83 14.69 4.97 21.01
CA LEU A 83 13.52 5.47 21.71
C LEU A 83 13.33 4.74 23.03
N ASP A 84 12.77 5.44 24.02
CA ASP A 84 12.39 4.86 25.31
C ASP A 84 10.96 4.28 25.21
N PRO A 85 10.78 2.95 25.19
CA PRO A 85 9.48 2.35 24.96
C PRO A 85 8.47 2.68 26.08
N ASP A 86 8.94 2.99 27.28
CA ASP A 86 8.09 3.33 28.42
C ASP A 86 7.49 4.74 28.30
N LYS A 87 8.09 5.60 27.45
CA LYS A 87 7.60 6.95 27.14
C LYS A 87 6.71 7.01 25.90
N ILE A 88 6.63 5.93 25.13
CA ILE A 88 5.75 5.86 23.95
C ILE A 88 4.33 5.53 24.40
N PRO A 89 3.31 6.35 24.08
CA PRO A 89 1.93 6.00 24.36
C PRO A 89 1.53 4.78 23.51
N HIS A 90 1.08 3.69 24.14
CA HIS A 90 0.66 2.48 23.42
C HIS A 90 -0.36 1.67 24.24
N TYR A 91 -1.14 0.84 23.54
CA TYR A 91 -2.06 -0.08 24.21
C TYR A 91 -1.28 -1.19 24.92
N LYS A 92 -1.53 -1.37 26.22
CA LYS A 92 -0.92 -2.44 27.01
C LYS A 92 -1.91 -3.61 27.08
N ILE A 93 -1.47 -4.79 26.64
CA ILE A 93 -2.23 -6.02 26.85
C ILE A 93 -2.51 -6.15 28.35
N LYS A 94 -3.78 -6.18 28.74
CA LYS A 94 -4.15 -6.52 30.12
C LYS A 94 -3.79 -7.99 30.34
N SER A 95 -2.99 -8.23 31.36
CA SER A 95 -2.64 -9.58 31.81
C SER A 95 -3.84 -10.31 32.39
#